data_AF-A0A2E3XNN4-F1
#
_entry.id   AF-A0A2E3XNN4-F1
#
_cell.length_a   1.000
_cell.length_b   1.000
_cell.length_c   1.000
_cell.angle_alpha   90.00
_cell.angle_beta   90.00
_cell.angle_gamma   90.00
#
_symmetry.space_group_name_H-M   'P 1'
#
loop_
_entity.id
_entity.type
_entity.pdbx_description
1 polymer ?
#
loop_
_entity_poly.entity_id
_entity_poly.type
_entity_poly.pdbx_seq_one_letter_code
_entity_poly.pdbx_strand_id
1 'polypeptide(L)'
;MDENQSNSHKNLTLNEGQDDLSLEEEVLKTLSFLSPMRFEEIILDFDSDYLERNPDFSREELMKILDDLCKEKKVKLIKGAKGEDYQWQRIYPSKSSWWQFWK
;
A
#
# COMPACT_ATOMS: atom_id res chain seq x y z
N MET A 1 -49.24 -11.41 23.64
CA MET A 1 -49.95 -11.04 22.41
C MET A 1 -49.78 -9.57 22.16
N ASP A 2 -48.86 -9.10 21.34
CA ASP A 2 -47.58 -9.61 20.82
C ASP A 2 -47.03 -8.43 19.97
N GLU A 3 -45.71 -8.37 19.90
CA GLU A 3 -44.92 -7.80 18.79
C GLU A 3 -44.78 -6.27 18.58
N ASN A 4 -43.66 -5.76 19.09
CA ASN A 4 -42.59 -5.06 18.35
C ASN A 4 -42.83 -4.77 16.86
N GLN A 5 -42.52 -3.52 16.43
CA GLN A 5 -41.46 -3.30 15.44
C GLN A 5 -40.97 -1.83 15.34
N SER A 6 -39.65 -1.73 15.28
CA SER A 6 -38.77 -0.57 15.11
C SER A 6 -39.00 0.29 13.86
N ASN A 7 -38.68 1.58 13.94
CA ASN A 7 -37.80 2.25 12.96
C ASN A 7 -37.32 3.59 13.55
N SER A 8 -36.19 3.66 14.28
CA SER A 8 -34.82 3.69 13.77
C SER A 8 -34.54 4.81 12.74
N HIS A 9 -34.77 6.07 13.12
CA HIS A 9 -34.00 7.19 12.54
C HIS A 9 -32.56 7.11 13.09
N LYS A 10 -31.76 6.21 12.54
CA LYS A 10 -30.31 6.18 12.78
C LYS A 10 -29.68 7.28 11.93
N ASN A 11 -29.12 8.26 12.63
CA ASN A 11 -28.19 9.24 12.09
C ASN A 11 -27.14 8.52 11.26
N LEU A 12 -27.05 8.89 9.98
CA LEU A 12 -25.96 8.49 9.11
C LEU A 12 -24.77 9.42 9.38
N THR A 13 -24.18 9.30 10.57
CA THR A 13 -22.81 9.73 10.78
C THR A 13 -21.95 8.76 9.99
N LEU A 14 -21.53 9.19 8.80
CA LEU A 14 -20.35 8.66 8.14
C LEU A 14 -19.19 8.81 9.12
N ASN A 15 -18.93 7.74 9.87
CA ASN A 15 -17.67 7.59 10.57
C ASN A 15 -16.62 7.48 9.48
N GLU A 16 -15.85 8.55 9.29
CA GLU A 16 -14.55 8.50 8.64
C GLU A 16 -13.70 7.52 9.45
N GLY A 17 -13.72 6.25 9.04
CA GLY A 17 -12.80 5.24 9.51
C GLY A 17 -11.43 5.60 8.99
N GLN A 18 -10.69 6.42 9.74
CA GLN A 18 -9.25 6.47 9.66
C GLN A 18 -8.73 5.13 10.16
N ASP A 19 -8.70 4.15 9.26
CA ASP A 19 -7.98 2.92 9.49
C ASP A 19 -6.49 3.30 9.61
N ASP A 20 -5.88 3.03 10.75
CA ASP A 20 -4.45 3.21 11.00
C ASP A 20 -3.69 2.20 10.15
N LEU A 21 -3.50 2.53 8.87
CA LEU A 21 -2.82 1.67 7.91
C LEU A 21 -1.39 1.42 8.39
N SER A 22 -0.95 0.17 8.31
CA SER A 22 0.46 -0.14 8.52
C SER A 22 1.32 0.56 7.46
N LEU A 23 2.60 0.81 7.76
CA LEU A 23 3.50 1.43 6.80
C LEU A 23 3.59 0.64 5.49
N GLU A 24 3.53 -0.69 5.57
CA GLU A 24 3.50 -1.56 4.40
C GLU A 24 2.27 -1.28 3.51
N GLU A 25 1.09 -1.15 4.11
CA GLU A 25 -0.15 -0.87 3.39
C GLU A 25 -0.13 0.52 2.77
N GLU A 26 0.40 1.52 3.48
CA GLU A 26 0.53 2.87 2.94
C GLU A 26 1.50 2.92 1.75
N VAL A 27 2.65 2.22 1.84
CA VAL A 27 3.59 2.09 0.72
C VAL A 27 2.95 1.40 -0.48
N LEU A 28 2.20 0.32 -0.26
CA LEU A 28 1.52 -0.39 -1.34
C LEU A 28 0.38 0.44 -1.95
N LYS A 29 -0.34 1.21 -1.14
CA LYS A 29 -1.38 2.15 -1.60
C LYS A 29 -0.76 3.24 -2.48
N THR A 30 0.41 3.73 -2.11
CA THR A 30 1.15 4.78 -2.83
C THR A 30 1.76 4.29 -4.15
N LEU A 31 2.34 3.08 -4.17
CA LEU A 31 3.05 2.59 -5.36
C LEU A 31 2.14 2.30 -6.56
N SER A 32 2.51 2.87 -7.70
CA SER A 32 1.80 2.69 -8.97
C SER A 32 1.97 1.27 -9.54
N PHE A 33 0.87 0.73 -10.09
CA PHE A 33 0.89 -0.48 -10.90
C PHE A 33 1.36 -0.23 -12.34
N LEU A 34 1.27 1.02 -12.83
CA LEU A 34 1.46 1.36 -14.24
C LEU A 34 2.84 1.97 -14.53
N SER A 35 3.39 2.70 -13.56
CA SER A 35 4.64 3.45 -13.70
C SER A 35 5.61 3.11 -12.57
N PRO A 36 6.90 2.94 -12.86
CA PRO A 36 7.94 2.92 -11.83
C PRO A 36 8.03 4.28 -11.12
N MET A 37 8.27 4.26 -9.82
CA MET A 37 8.39 5.45 -8.98
C MET A 37 9.74 5.49 -8.28
N ARG A 38 10.37 6.67 -8.28
CA ARG A 38 11.58 6.97 -7.49
C ARG A 38 11.20 7.21 -6.04
N PHE A 39 12.20 7.19 -5.16
CA PHE A 39 12.02 7.50 -3.74
C PHE A 39 11.29 8.82 -3.53
N GLU A 40 11.72 9.88 -4.20
CA GLU A 40 11.18 11.23 -4.04
C GLU A 40 9.72 11.29 -4.49
N GLU A 41 9.36 10.55 -5.52
CA GLU A 41 7.98 10.45 -6.02
C GLU A 41 7.09 9.70 -5.04
N ILE A 42 7.60 8.62 -4.44
CA ILE A 42 6.88 7.89 -3.39
C ILE A 42 6.59 8.83 -2.22
N ILE A 43 7.60 9.55 -1.72
CA ILE A 43 7.44 10.49 -0.59
C ILE A 43 6.44 11.61 -0.89
N LEU A 44 6.41 12.12 -2.11
CA LEU A 44 5.47 13.17 -2.50
C LEU A 44 4.02 12.69 -2.59
N ASP A 45 3.83 11.41 -2.94
CA ASP A 45 2.50 10.79 -3.07
C ASP A 45 2.02 10.13 -1.76
N PHE A 46 2.84 10.12 -0.71
CA PHE A 46 2.47 9.62 0.61
C PHE A 46 1.35 10.47 1.23
N ASP A 47 0.48 9.82 2.00
CA ASP A 47 -0.57 10.50 2.76
C ASP A 47 0.03 11.45 3.81
N SER A 48 -0.32 12.74 3.72
CA SER A 48 0.16 13.77 4.65
C SER A 48 -0.21 13.46 6.09
N ASP A 49 -1.41 12.94 6.32
CA ASP A 49 -1.90 12.64 7.66
C ASP A 49 -1.13 11.46 8.25
N TYR A 50 -0.69 10.52 7.40
CA TYR A 50 0.18 9.42 7.82
C TYR A 50 1.55 9.93 8.26
N LEU A 51 2.16 10.83 7.50
CA LEU A 51 3.48 11.42 7.82
C LEU A 51 3.43 12.25 9.10
N GLU A 52 2.35 12.99 9.33
CA GLU A 52 2.16 13.76 10.58
C GLU A 52 2.03 12.85 11.82
N ARG A 53 1.40 11.68 11.68
CA ARG A 53 1.29 10.68 12.76
C ARG A 53 2.58 9.90 13.01
N ASN A 54 3.44 9.79 12.00
CA ASN A 54 4.67 9.00 12.04
C ASN A 54 5.90 9.90 11.79
N PRO A 55 6.25 10.81 12.73
CA PRO A 55 7.34 11.77 12.55
C PRO A 55 8.73 11.12 12.46
N ASP A 56 8.88 9.90 12.95
CA ASP A 56 10.13 9.12 12.87
C ASP A 56 10.30 8.40 11.52
N PHE A 57 9.31 8.51 10.62
CA PHE A 57 9.37 7.90 9.30
C PHE A 57 10.61 8.40 8.56
N SER A 58 11.45 7.45 8.15
CA SER A 58 12.77 7.73 7.61
C SER A 58 12.98 7.09 6.25
N ARG A 59 13.96 7.60 5.51
CA ARG A 59 14.39 6.99 4.24
C ARG A 59 14.81 5.54 4.46
N GLU A 60 15.54 5.26 5.53
CA GLU A 60 16.02 3.93 5.88
C GLU A 60 14.87 2.95 6.10
N GLU A 61 13.82 3.40 6.78
CA GLU A 61 12.63 2.59 7.04
C GLU A 61 11.84 2.31 5.75
N LEU A 62 11.64 3.33 4.91
CA LEU A 62 11.01 3.14 3.61
C LEU A 62 11.80 2.17 2.73
N MET A 63 13.13 2.34 2.66
CA MET A 63 13.99 1.47 1.86
C MET A 63 13.95 0.02 2.34
N LYS A 64 13.89 -0.19 3.67
CA LYS A 64 13.75 -1.53 4.25
C LYS A 64 12.43 -2.17 3.84
N ILE A 65 11.32 -1.43 3.91
CA ILE A 65 10.00 -1.95 3.56
C ILE A 65 9.90 -2.24 2.07
N LEU A 66 10.47 -1.39 1.21
CA LEU A 66 10.54 -1.64 -0.22
C LEU A 66 11.35 -2.90 -0.55
N ASP A 67 12.44 -3.17 0.18
CA ASP A 67 13.23 -4.40 0.04
C ASP A 67 12.43 -5.64 0.46
N ASP A 68 11.73 -5.57 1.61
CA ASP A 68 10.87 -6.66 2.09
C ASP A 68 9.71 -6.95 1.12
N LEU A 69 9.04 -5.91 0.61
CA LEU A 69 8.00 -6.04 -0.42
C LEU A 69 8.51 -6.62 -1.75
N CYS A 70 9.77 -6.37 -2.10
CA CYS A 70 10.42 -7.01 -3.25
C CYS A 70 10.62 -8.51 -3.02
N LYS A 71 11.07 -8.92 -1.81
CA LYS A 71 11.22 -10.34 -1.45
C LYS A 71 9.87 -11.08 -1.49
N GLU A 72 8.81 -10.39 -1.07
CA GLU A 72 7.44 -10.90 -1.10
C GLU A 72 6.79 -10.89 -2.49
N LYS A 73 7.46 -10.34 -3.51
CA LYS A 73 6.94 -10.21 -4.88
C LYS A 73 5.63 -9.41 -4.95
N LYS A 74 5.49 -8.41 -4.07
CA LYS A 74 4.41 -7.41 -4.12
C LYS A 74 4.84 -6.15 -4.88
N VAL A 75 6.16 -5.90 -4.90
CA VAL A 75 6.81 -4.80 -5.61
C VAL A 75 7.96 -5.37 -6.42
N LYS A 76 8.32 -4.74 -7.54
CA LYS A 76 9.56 -5.01 -8.26
C LYS A 76 10.48 -3.81 -8.22
N LEU A 77 11.77 -4.07 -8.01
CA LEU A 77 12.84 -3.11 -8.18
C LEU A 77 13.24 -3.02 -9.65
N ILE A 78 13.24 -1.81 -10.18
CA ILE A 78 13.73 -1.46 -11.51
C ILE A 78 15.03 -0.68 -11.31
N LYS A 79 16.13 -1.25 -11.81
CA LYS A 79 17.42 -0.57 -11.79
C LYS A 79 17.44 0.45 -12.91
N GLY A 80 17.71 1.70 -12.58
CA GLY A 80 17.98 2.74 -13.57
C GLY A 80 19.20 2.39 -14.43
N ALA A 81 19.34 3.06 -15.57
CA ALA A 81 20.55 3.02 -16.36
C ALA A 81 21.75 3.59 -15.57
N LYS A 82 22.95 3.56 -16.15
CA LYS A 82 24.18 3.96 -15.47
C LYS A 82 24.08 5.41 -14.96
N GLY A 83 23.94 5.58 -13.64
CA GLY A 83 23.81 6.88 -12.97
C GLY A 83 22.37 7.32 -12.69
N GLU A 84 21.37 6.50 -13.02
CA GLU A 84 19.98 6.73 -12.65
C GLU A 84 19.63 6.04 -11.32
N ASP A 85 18.71 6.65 -10.59
CA ASP A 85 18.23 6.13 -9.30
C ASP A 85 17.40 4.85 -9.47
N TYR A 86 17.31 4.09 -8.38
CA TYR A 86 16.41 2.96 -8.28
C TYR A 86 14.94 3.41 -8.35
N GLN A 87 14.12 2.57 -8.97
CA GLN A 87 12.68 2.77 -9.05
C GLN A 87 11.93 1.53 -8.58
N TRP A 88 10.75 1.73 -8.02
CA TRP A 88 9.89 0.67 -7.52
C TRP A 88 8.53 0.73 -8.20
N GLN A 89 7.99 -0.43 -8.52
CA GLN A 89 6.67 -0.53 -9.14
C GLN A 89 5.88 -1.64 -8.44
N ARG A 90 4.64 -1.34 -8.05
CA ARG A 90 3.74 -2.36 -7.51
C ARG A 90 3.42 -3.39 -8.59
N ILE A 91 3.33 -4.65 -8.19
CA ILE A 91 2.99 -5.74 -9.11
C ILE A 91 1.76 -6.48 -8.60
N TYR A 92 0.95 -6.96 -9.55
CA TYR A 92 -0.18 -7.82 -9.20
C TYR A 92 0.35 -9.12 -8.61
N PRO A 93 -0.32 -9.66 -7.56
CA PRO A 93 0.03 -10.98 -7.05
C PRO A 93 -0.05 -11.97 -8.20
N SER A 94 1.11 -12.56 -8.53
CA SER A 94 1.19 -13.61 -9.54
C SER A 94 0.32 -14.77 -9.08
N LYS A 95 -0.66 -15.19 -9.91
CA LYS A 95 -1.37 -16.46 -9.68
C LYS A 95 -0.34 -17.58 -9.71
N SER A 96 0.05 -18.07 -8.53
CA SER A 96 1.06 -19.12 -8.40
C SER A 96 0.66 -20.36 -9.20
N SER A 97 1.67 -21.06 -9.72
CA SER A 97 1.69 -22.04 -10.81
C SER A 97 0.88 -23.34 -10.61
N TRP A 98 -0.40 -23.27 -10.25
CA TRP A 98 -1.27 -24.47 -10.11
C TRP A 98 -1.62 -25.15 -11.43
N TRP A 99 -1.42 -24.49 -12.57
CA TRP A 99 -1.63 -25.08 -13.90
C TRP A 99 -0.49 -26.00 -14.36
N GLN A 100 0.66 -26.05 -13.67
CA GLN A 100 1.78 -26.92 -14.04
C GLN A 100 1.74 -28.31 -13.38
N PHE A 101 0.73 -28.60 -12.54
CA PHE A 101 0.58 -29.89 -11.86
C PHE A 101 -0.52 -30.80 -12.46
N TRP A 102 -1.23 -30.35 -13.50
CA TRP A 102 -2.28 -31.12 -14.19
C TRP A 102 -1.91 -31.43 -15.65
N LYS A 103 -0.75 -32.06 -15.88
CA LYS A 103 -0.38 -32.68 -17.15
C LYS A 103 0.45 -33.93 -16.88
#